data_AF-A0A673KUJ1-F1
#
_entry.id   AF-A0A673KUJ1-F1
#
_cell.length_a   1.000
_cell.length_b   1.000
_cell.length_c   1.000
_cell.angle_alpha   90.00
_cell.angle_beta   90.00
_cell.angle_gamma   90.00
#
_symmetry.space_group_name_H-M   'P 1'
#
loop_
_entity.id
_entity.type
_entity.pdbx_description
1 polymer ?
#
loop_
_entity_poly.entity_id
_entity_poly.type
_entity_poly.pdbx_seq_one_letter_code
_entity_poly.pdbx_strand_id
1 'polypeptide(L)'
;KALRFAVAKYNRQSNDAFVRKVSKVIKVQQQVVAGMNYIFTVKLGRTNCKKGGVETLCAIHKDPKVVIQCKITVWSQPCAVWGFNIQAAIKFTCCW
;
A
#
# COMPACT_ATOMS: atom_id res chain seq x y z
N LYS A 1 5.62 -5.35 -7.32
CA LYS A 1 4.23 -5.61 -7.77
C LYS A 1 3.21 -5.54 -6.62
N ALA A 2 3.33 -6.38 -5.58
CA ALA A 2 2.39 -6.39 -4.44
C ALA A 2 2.25 -5.05 -3.70
N LEU A 3 3.36 -4.37 -3.40
CA LEU A 3 3.33 -3.06 -2.74
C LEU A 3 2.54 -2.00 -3.53
N ARG A 4 2.70 -1.94 -4.86
CA ARG A 4 1.95 -0.99 -5.72
C ARG A 4 0.45 -1.24 -5.63
N PHE A 5 0.03 -2.50 -5.69
CA PHE A 5 -1.37 -2.89 -5.55
C PHE A 5 -1.92 -2.51 -4.17
N ALA A 6 -1.17 -2.78 -3.10
CA ALA A 6 -1.57 -2.46 -1.75
C ALA A 6 -1.68 -0.94 -1.51
N VAL A 7 -0.76 -0.14 -2.05
CA VAL A 7 -0.82 1.34 -1.97
C VAL A 7 -2.01 1.88 -2.76
N ALA A 8 -2.32 1.32 -3.94
CA ALA A 8 -3.52 1.70 -4.69
C ALA A 8 -4.80 1.38 -3.89
N LYS A 9 -4.86 0.21 -3.24
CA LYS A 9 -5.99 -0.17 -2.37
C LYS A 9 -6.09 0.75 -1.15
N TYR A 10 -4.96 1.09 -0.52
CA TYR A 10 -4.90 2.04 0.59
C TYR A 10 -5.47 3.41 0.19
N ASN A 11 -5.07 3.94 -0.97
CA ASN A 11 -5.58 5.22 -1.45
C ASN A 11 -7.10 5.18 -1.71
N ARG A 12 -7.64 4.05 -2.15
CA ARG A 12 -9.11 3.89 -2.33
C ARG A 12 -9.88 3.79 -1.00
N GLN A 13 -9.27 3.22 0.04
CA GLN A 13 -9.94 3.00 1.34
C GLN A 13 -9.73 4.12 2.36
N SER A 14 -8.65 4.90 2.23
CA SER A 14 -8.35 6.00 3.14
C SER A 14 -9.29 7.19 2.90
N ASN A 15 -9.69 7.87 3.96
CA ASN A 15 -10.48 9.11 3.89
C ASN A 15 -9.65 10.37 3.57
N ASP A 16 -8.34 10.24 3.32
CA ASP A 16 -7.51 11.39 2.91
C ASP A 16 -7.98 11.93 1.55
N ALA A 17 -8.17 13.25 1.42
CA ALA A 17 -8.52 13.89 0.15
C ALA A 17 -7.41 13.77 -0.91
N PHE A 18 -6.17 13.51 -0.51
CA PHE A 18 -5.00 13.46 -1.39
C PHE A 18 -4.48 12.03 -1.56
N VAL A 19 -3.88 11.78 -2.71
CA VAL A 19 -3.21 10.52 -3.01
C VAL A 19 -1.90 10.46 -2.22
N ARG A 20 -1.62 9.32 -1.58
CA ARG A 20 -0.33 9.03 -0.96
C ARG A 20 0.54 8.17 -1.87
N LYS A 21 1.84 8.43 -1.88
CA LYS A 21 2.88 7.63 -2.56
C LYS A 21 3.91 7.14 -1.56
N VAL A 22 4.58 6.04 -1.91
CA VAL A 22 5.71 5.53 -1.11
C VAL A 22 6.87 6.51 -1.25
N SER A 23 7.26 7.16 -0.15
CA SER A 23 8.45 8.01 -0.10
C SER A 23 9.70 7.19 0.21
N LYS A 24 9.59 6.17 1.06
CA LYS A 24 10.68 5.28 1.43
C LYS A 24 10.18 3.89 1.78
N VAL A 25 10.88 2.87 1.32
CA VAL A 25 10.72 1.49 1.83
C VAL A 25 11.72 1.31 2.95
N ILE A 26 11.24 1.00 4.16
CA ILE A 26 12.08 0.77 5.35
C ILE A 26 12.47 -0.70 5.43
N LYS A 27 11.50 -1.60 5.26
CA LYS A 27 11.70 -3.04 5.39
C LYS A 27 10.76 -3.81 4.48
N VAL A 28 11.26 -4.91 3.92
CA VAL A 28 10.47 -5.88 3.17
C VAL A 28 10.74 -7.25 3.78
N GLN A 29 9.69 -8.01 4.03
CA GLN A 29 9.77 -9.38 4.52
C GLN A 29 8.80 -10.25 3.74
N GLN A 30 9.17 -11.51 3.56
CA GLN A 30 8.35 -12.53 2.94
C GLN A 30 8.32 -13.74 3.86
N GLN A 31 7.13 -14.29 4.08
CA GLN A 31 6.92 -15.47 4.91
C GLN A 31 6.06 -16.48 4.15
N VAL A 32 6.49 -17.73 4.14
CA VAL A 32 5.67 -18.85 3.69
C VAL A 32 4.82 -19.30 4.87
N VAL A 33 3.51 -19.34 4.68
CA VAL A 33 2.51 -19.79 5.65
C VAL A 33 1.53 -20.72 4.90
N ALA A 34 0.25 -20.80 5.30
CA ALA A 34 -0.80 -21.34 4.44
C ALA A 34 -1.04 -20.43 3.19
N GLY A 35 0.00 -20.13 2.41
CA GLY A 35 0.07 -19.08 1.41
C GLY A 35 1.36 -18.26 1.51
N MET A 36 1.40 -17.12 0.84
CA MET A 36 2.52 -16.18 0.85
C MET A 36 2.14 -14.88 1.55
N ASN A 37 2.92 -14.49 2.55
CA ASN A 37 2.72 -13.25 3.30
C ASN A 37 3.86 -12.26 3.02
N TYR A 38 3.53 -11.12 2.43
CA TYR A 38 4.48 -10.03 2.18
C TYR A 38 4.24 -8.89 3.15
N ILE A 39 5.24 -8.55 3.95
CA ILE A 39 5.16 -7.48 4.94
C ILE A 39 6.08 -6.34 4.50
N PHE A 40 5.49 -5.17 4.29
CA PHE A 40 6.18 -3.95 3.91
C PHE A 40 6.08 -2.93 5.05
N THR A 41 7.21 -2.48 5.57
CA THR A 41 7.28 -1.28 6.40
C THR A 41 7.72 -0.13 5.51
N VAL A 42 6.84 0.85 5.31
CA VAL A 42 7.04 1.95 4.36
C VAL A 42 6.70 3.30 4.98
N LYS A 43 7.28 4.37 4.45
CA LYS A 43 6.82 5.73 4.64
C LYS A 43 5.94 6.13 3.46
N LEU A 44 4.72 6.57 3.73
CA LEU A 44 3.79 7.12 2.75
C LEU A 44 3.76 8.64 2.88
N GLY A 45 4.16 9.34 1.82
CA GLY A 45 4.07 10.79 1.74
C GLY A 45 2.80 11.23 1.03
N ARG A 46 2.15 12.28 1.53
CA ARG A 46 1.05 12.96 0.81
C ARG A 46 1.57 13.58 -0.47
N THR A 47 0.79 13.50 -1.55
CA THR A 47 1.11 14.19 -2.80
C THR A 47 0.28 15.45 -2.98
N ASN A 48 0.64 16.28 -3.96
CA ASN A 48 -0.17 17.42 -4.42
C ASN A 48 -1.44 17.02 -5.19
N CYS A 49 -1.61 15.74 -5.53
CA CYS A 49 -2.79 15.26 -6.25
C CYS A 49 -3.94 14.92 -5.32
N LYS A 50 -5.12 15.43 -5.65
CA LYS A 50 -6.39 15.02 -5.04
C LYS A 50 -6.86 13.69 -5.63
N LYS A 51 -7.54 12.88 -4.82
CA LYS A 51 -8.21 11.67 -5.31
C LYS A 51 -9.29 12.04 -6.33
N GLY A 52 -9.32 11.34 -7.45
CA GLY A 52 -10.25 11.62 -8.56
C GLY A 52 -9.83 12.79 -9.47
N GLY A 53 -8.68 13.43 -9.22
CA GLY A 53 -8.12 14.45 -10.10
C GLY A 53 -7.23 13.88 -11.21
N VAL A 54 -6.72 14.76 -12.08
CA VAL A 54 -5.78 14.40 -13.14
C VAL A 54 -4.41 14.08 -12.54
N GLU A 55 -3.93 12.85 -12.72
CA GLU A 55 -2.67 12.35 -12.13
C GLU A 55 -1.43 12.56 -13.02
N THR A 56 -1.31 13.70 -13.69
CA THR A 56 -0.20 13.91 -14.65
C THR A 56 1.15 14.16 -13.97
N LEU A 57 1.20 14.77 -12.78
CA LEU A 57 2.44 15.08 -12.05
C LEU A 57 2.28 15.07 -10.52
N CYS A 58 1.95 13.91 -9.95
CA CYS A 58 1.80 13.78 -8.49
C CYS A 58 3.15 13.66 -7.77
N ALA A 59 3.69 14.79 -7.33
CA ALA A 59 4.92 14.86 -6.53
C ALA A 59 4.61 14.68 -5.04
N ILE A 60 5.52 14.04 -4.31
CA ILE A 60 5.42 13.92 -2.86
C ILE A 60 5.72 15.27 -2.23
N HIS A 61 4.86 15.69 -1.29
CA HIS A 61 5.05 16.92 -0.54
C HIS A 61 6.32 16.82 0.31
N LYS A 62 7.13 17.90 0.33
CA LYS A 62 8.44 17.91 1.00
C LYS A 62 8.34 18.00 2.53
N ASP A 63 7.18 18.39 3.05
CA ASP A 63 6.96 18.52 4.49
C ASP A 63 7.01 17.13 5.17
N PRO A 64 7.95 16.89 6.11
CA PRO A 64 8.02 15.62 6.84
C PRO A 64 6.78 15.36 7.71
N LYS A 65 6.01 16.39 8.10
CA LYS A 65 4.80 16.24 8.92
C LYS A 65 3.67 15.51 8.20
N VAL A 66 3.68 15.49 6.87
CA VAL A 66 2.67 14.78 6.06
C VAL A 66 3.15 13.41 5.57
N VAL A 67 4.23 12.89 6.18
CA VAL A 67 4.76 11.55 5.95
C VAL A 67 4.39 10.64 7.11
N ILE A 68 3.66 9.57 6.82
CA ILE A 68 3.24 8.57 7.81
C ILE A 68 3.99 7.27 7.61
N GLN A 69 4.31 6.56 8.69
CA GLN A 69 4.87 5.21 8.60
C GLN A 69 3.75 4.18 8.67
N CYS A 70 3.72 3.26 7.71
CA CYS A 70 2.73 2.20 7.61
C CYS A 70 3.40 0.83 7.49
N LYS A 71 2.87 -0.13 8.23
CA LYS A 71 3.05 -1.56 8.01
C LYS A 71 1.90 -2.06 7.13
N ILE A 72 2.24 -2.55 5.95
CA ILE A 72 1.32 -3.07 4.96
C ILE A 72 1.61 -4.57 4.82
N THR A 73 0.62 -5.39 5.14
CA THR A 73 0.71 -6.84 5.02
C THR A 73 -0.17 -7.28 3.86
N VAL A 74 0.41 -7.93 2.86
CA VAL A 74 -0.29 -8.50 1.71
C VAL A 74 -0.16 -10.01 1.79
N TRP A 75 -1.27 -10.68 2.09
CA TRP A 75 -1.34 -12.12 2.06
C TRP A 75 -2.01 -12.57 0.77
N SER A 76 -1.40 -13.56 0.12
CA SER A 76 -1.92 -14.19 -1.09
C SER A 76 -1.74 -15.69 -0.99
N GLN A 77 -2.81 -16.44 -1.21
CA GLN A 77 -2.74 -17.89 -1.33
C GLN A 77 -2.97 -18.26 -2.80
N PRO A 78 -2.02 -18.93 -3.47
CA PRO A 78 -2.32 -19.60 -4.73
C PRO A 78 -3.35 -20.69 -4.42
N CYS A 79 -4.50 -20.70 -5.10
CA CYS A 79 -5.50 -21.73 -4.87
C CYS A 79 -4.94 -23.12 -5.18
N ALA A 80 -5.26 -24.10 -4.33
CA ALA A 80 -5.33 -25.48 -4.78
C ALA A 80 -6.57 -25.60 -5.68
N VAL A 81 -6.31 -25.79 -6.99
CA VAL A 81 -7.16 -26.33 -8.07
C VAL A 81 -8.67 -25.97 -8.06
N TRP A 82 -9.11 -25.45 -9.21
CA TRP A 82 -10.48 -25.10 -9.65
C TRP A 82 -10.85 -23.62 -9.51
N GLY A 83 -11.04 -23.00 -10.69
CA GLY A 83 -11.06 -21.56 -10.89
C GLY A 83 -12.08 -20.82 -10.02
N PHE A 84 -11.65 -19.70 -9.44
CA PHE A 84 -12.34 -18.41 -9.30
C PHE A 84 -11.63 -17.57 -8.21
N ASN A 85 -11.11 -16.41 -8.62
CA ASN A 85 -10.57 -15.30 -7.81
C ASN A 85 -9.36 -15.56 -6.88
N ILE A 86 -8.24 -14.88 -7.18
CA ILE A 86 -7.11 -14.73 -6.25
C ILE A 86 -7.60 -13.93 -5.04
N GLN A 87 -7.78 -14.58 -3.89
CA GLN A 87 -8.05 -13.89 -2.63
C GLN A 87 -6.75 -13.25 -2.14
N ALA A 88 -6.66 -11.93 -2.24
CA ALA A 88 -5.59 -11.14 -1.65
C ALA A 88 -6.15 -10.37 -0.43
N ALA A 89 -5.74 -10.77 0.76
CA ALA A 89 -6.03 -10.03 1.99
C ALA A 89 -4.96 -8.96 2.18
N ILE A 90 -5.37 -7.71 2.42
CA ILE A 90 -4.45 -6.62 2.71
C ILE A 90 -4.80 -6.00 4.06
N LYS A 91 -3.83 -5.95 4.96
CA LYS A 91 -3.94 -5.29 6.26
C LYS A 91 -3.03 -4.06 6.27
N PHE A 92 -3.59 -2.94 6.72
CA PHE A 92 -2.87 -1.68 6.89
C PHE A 92 -2.79 -1.33 8.38
N THR A 93 -1.61 -0.95 8.84
CA THR A 93 -1.41 -0.41 10.19
C THR A 93 -0.47 0.76 10.08
N CYS A 94 -0.96 1.98 10.29
CA CYS A 94 -0.17 3.21 10.17
C CYS A 94 -0.06 3.90 11.53
N CYS A 95 1.12 4.41 11.85
CA CYS A 95 1.32 5.32 12.97
C CYS A 95 0.95 6.73 12.50
N TRP A 96 0.01 7.36 13.19
CA TRP A 96 -0.42 8.74 13.00
C TRP A 96 0.25 9.65 14.00
#